data_AF-A0A536LAQ4-F1
#
_entry.id   AF-A0A536LAQ4-F1
#
_cell.length_a   1.000
_cell.length_b   1.000
_cell.length_c   1.000
_cell.angle_alpha   90.00
_cell.angle_beta   90.00
_cell.angle_gamma   90.00
#
_symmetry.space_group_name_H-M   'P 1'
#
loop_
_entity.id
_entity.type
_entity.pdbx_description
1 polymer ?
#
loop_
_entity_poly.entity_id
_entity_poly.type
_entity_poly.pdbx_seq_one_letter_code
_entity_poly.pdbx_strand_id
1 'polypeptide(L)'
;YVEMVATAPSAQRRGYASALLEHFVPLLGEYELAALCPATENLYARLGWRFWRGPLSVRQDGGVVATPDERVMILPRSQTPSLDLDLPLSVEWRRGDVW
;
A
#
# COMPACT_ATOMS: atom_id res chain seq x y z
N TYR A 1 1.42 6.12 -2.90
CA TYR A 1 1.09 4.72 -3.20
C TYR A 1 2.35 4.07 -3.78
N VAL A 2 2.79 2.93 -3.25
CA VAL A 2 4.04 2.28 -3.67
C VAL A 2 3.72 1.24 -4.73
N GLU A 3 4.43 1.31 -5.84
CA GLU A 3 4.15 0.52 -7.04
C GLU A 3 5.39 -0.21 -7.55
N MET A 4 5.16 -1.34 -8.22
CA MET A 4 6.17 -2.02 -9.04
C MET A 4 7.51 -2.28 -8.32
N VAL A 5 7.46 -2.62 -7.03
CA VAL A 5 8.65 -3.04 -6.27
C VAL A 5 9.21 -4.31 -6.89
N ALA A 6 10.39 -4.21 -7.47
CA ALA A 6 11.02 -5.32 -8.19
C ALA A 6 12.47 -5.53 -7.75
N THR A 7 12.89 -6.79 -7.79
CA THR A 7 14.30 -7.17 -7.66
C THR A 7 14.61 -8.18 -8.77
N ALA A 8 15.70 -7.94 -9.51
CA ALA A 8 16.13 -8.85 -10.57
C ALA A 8 16.26 -10.28 -10.01
N PRO A 9 15.83 -11.35 -10.73
CA PRO A 9 15.81 -12.71 -10.21
C PRO A 9 17.15 -13.17 -9.61
N SER A 10 18.27 -12.85 -10.28
CA SER A 10 19.63 -13.17 -9.82
C SER A 10 20.07 -12.41 -8.56
N ALA A 11 19.33 -11.37 -8.16
CA ALA A 11 19.63 -10.52 -7.01
C ALA A 11 18.63 -10.70 -5.84
N GLN A 12 17.66 -11.61 -5.96
CA GLN A 12 16.66 -11.86 -4.91
C GLN A 12 17.29 -12.47 -3.65
N ARG A 13 16.54 -12.40 -2.53
CA ARG A 13 16.94 -12.93 -1.20
C ARG A 13 18.20 -12.28 -0.59
N ARG A 14 18.62 -11.13 -1.10
CA ARG A 14 19.76 -10.33 -0.60
C ARG A 14 19.34 -9.11 0.22
N GLY A 15 18.04 -8.93 0.48
CA GLY A 15 17.51 -7.82 1.28
C GLY A 15 17.27 -6.52 0.52
N TYR A 16 17.47 -6.47 -0.80
CA TYR A 16 17.35 -5.24 -1.57
C TYR A 16 15.96 -4.60 -1.54
N ALA A 17 14.89 -5.41 -1.64
CA ALA A 17 13.53 -4.88 -1.55
C ALA A 17 13.24 -4.29 -0.15
N SER A 18 13.73 -4.94 0.91
CA SER A 18 13.62 -4.42 2.28
C SER A 18 14.38 -3.11 2.43
N ALA A 19 15.64 -3.07 2.00
CA ALA A 19 16.46 -1.87 2.06
C ALA A 19 15.81 -0.71 1.27
N LEU A 20 15.29 -0.98 0.07
CA LEU A 20 14.55 0.01 -0.71
C LEU A 20 13.39 0.59 0.09
N LEU A 21 12.50 -0.26 0.61
CA LEU A 21 11.28 0.16 1.29
C LEU A 21 11.57 0.91 2.60
N GLU A 22 12.55 0.45 3.38
CA GLU A 22 12.96 1.08 4.64
C GLU A 22 13.56 2.47 4.44
N HIS A 23 14.26 2.71 3.32
CA HIS A 23 14.88 4.01 3.04
C HIS A 23 13.97 4.94 2.24
N PHE A 24 13.20 4.41 1.29
CA PHE A 24 12.36 5.20 0.39
C PHE A 24 11.15 5.80 1.10
N VAL A 25 10.41 5.00 1.87
CA VAL A 25 9.14 5.48 2.48
C VAL A 25 9.36 6.66 3.44
N PRO A 26 10.42 6.69 4.28
CA PRO A 26 10.71 7.87 5.11
C PRO A 26 10.98 9.16 4.33
N LEU A 27 11.47 9.09 3.08
CA LEU A 27 11.74 10.27 2.26
C LEU A 27 10.48 10.98 1.77
N LEU A 28 9.33 10.30 1.77
CA LEU A 28 8.05 10.81 1.27
C LEU A 28 7.33 11.72 2.27
N GLY A 29 8.04 12.66 2.90
CA GLY A 29 7.64 13.48 4.05
C GLY A 29 6.29 14.20 3.99
N GLU A 30 5.73 14.40 2.81
CA GLU A 30 4.45 15.10 2.58
C GLU A 30 3.20 14.22 2.77
N TYR A 31 3.36 12.89 2.84
CA TYR A 31 2.22 11.97 2.95
C TYR A 31 2.07 11.41 4.37
N GLU A 32 0.84 11.38 4.87
CA GLU A 32 0.53 10.88 6.20
C GLU A 32 0.74 9.36 6.32
N LEU A 33 0.63 8.59 5.24
CA LEU A 33 0.84 7.15 5.21
C LEU A 33 1.36 6.68 3.85
N ALA A 34 1.91 5.46 3.81
CA ALA A 34 2.16 4.73 2.56
C ALA A 34 1.16 3.58 2.41
N ALA A 35 0.81 3.23 1.18
CA ALA A 35 -0.12 2.16 0.84
C ALA A 35 0.36 1.42 -0.43
N LEU A 36 -0.01 0.15 -0.56
CA LEU A 36 0.24 -0.70 -1.73
C LEU A 36 -0.74 -1.88 -1.79
N CYS A 37 -0.88 -2.48 -2.97
CA CYS A 37 -1.45 -3.80 -3.18
C CYS A 37 -0.30 -4.85 -3.19
N PRO A 38 -0.26 -5.81 -2.25
CA PRO A 38 0.92 -6.65 -2.05
C PRO A 38 0.97 -7.85 -2.99
N ALA A 39 1.99 -7.92 -3.85
CA ALA A 39 2.31 -9.16 -4.58
C ALA A 39 2.96 -10.24 -3.70
N THR A 40 3.55 -9.87 -2.56
CA THR A 40 4.20 -10.80 -1.61
C THR A 40 4.02 -10.30 -0.18
N GLU A 41 2.93 -10.71 0.45
CA GLU A 41 2.50 -10.23 1.77
C GLU A 41 3.61 -10.30 2.84
N ASN A 42 4.37 -11.41 2.86
CA ASN A 42 5.41 -11.66 3.85
C ASN A 42 6.57 -10.65 3.83
N LEU A 43 6.88 -10.07 2.66
CA LEU A 43 7.91 -9.03 2.57
C LEU A 43 7.45 -7.79 3.35
N TYR A 44 6.23 -7.33 3.07
CA TYR A 44 5.68 -6.11 3.63
C TYR A 44 5.33 -6.26 5.11
N ALA A 45 4.72 -7.38 5.51
CA ALA A 45 4.36 -7.64 6.90
C ALA A 45 5.57 -7.55 7.85
N ARG A 46 6.74 -8.06 7.43
CA ARG A 46 7.99 -7.99 8.20
C ARG A 46 8.52 -6.57 8.36
N LEU A 47 8.16 -5.67 7.46
CA LEU A 47 8.55 -4.26 7.48
C LEU A 47 7.50 -3.38 8.20
N GLY A 48 6.58 -3.99 8.95
CA GLY A 48 5.57 -3.27 9.74
C GLY A 48 4.33 -2.84 8.96
N TRP A 49 4.18 -3.27 7.70
CA TRP A 49 2.98 -3.00 6.94
C TRP A 49 1.80 -3.83 7.48
N ARG A 50 0.60 -3.26 7.43
CA ARG A 50 -0.62 -3.85 8.00
C ARG A 50 -1.72 -3.84 6.96
N PHE A 51 -2.48 -4.93 6.86
CA PHE A 51 -3.67 -4.96 6.00
C PHE A 51 -4.70 -3.93 6.46
N TRP A 52 -5.25 -3.20 5.49
CA TRP A 52 -6.55 -2.58 5.63
C TRP A 52 -7.60 -3.69 5.59
N ARG A 53 -8.49 -3.72 6.58
CA ARG A 53 -9.48 -4.81 6.77
C ARG A 53 -10.88 -4.41 6.35
N GLY A 54 -11.18 -3.12 6.39
CA GLY A 54 -12.45 -2.58 5.92
C GLY A 54 -12.61 -2.70 4.40
N PRO A 55 -13.83 -2.45 3.91
CA PRO A 55 -14.15 -2.60 2.49
C PRO A 55 -13.38 -1.57 1.64
N LEU A 56 -12.92 -2.03 0.47
CA LEU A 56 -12.21 -1.22 -0.51
C LEU A 56 -13.14 -0.81 -1.65
N SER A 57 -12.93 0.40 -2.18
CA SER A 57 -13.68 0.91 -3.32
C SER A 57 -12.91 1.97 -4.12
N VAL A 58 -13.38 2.24 -5.34
CA VAL A 58 -12.89 3.34 -6.18
C VAL A 58 -13.99 4.38 -6.38
N ARG A 59 -13.62 5.65 -6.32
CA ARG A 59 -14.51 6.79 -6.63
C ARG A 59 -14.35 7.17 -8.10
N GLN A 60 -15.42 7.08 -8.87
CA GLN A 60 -15.45 7.39 -10.30
C GLN A 60 -16.79 8.04 -10.67
N ASP A 61 -16.76 9.15 -11.41
CA ASP A 61 -17.95 9.81 -11.97
C ASP A 61 -19.07 10.09 -10.95
N GLY A 62 -18.69 10.46 -9.72
CA GLY A 62 -19.61 10.72 -8.61
C GLY A 62 -20.18 9.47 -7.93
N GLY A 63 -19.82 8.28 -8.41
CA GLY A 63 -20.14 6.98 -7.80
C GLY A 63 -19.01 6.39 -6.97
N VAL A 64 -19.36 5.37 -6.19
CA VAL A 64 -18.42 4.54 -5.43
C VAL A 64 -18.62 3.09 -5.85
N VAL A 65 -17.58 2.48 -6.42
CA VAL A 65 -17.61 1.09 -6.92
C VAL A 65 -16.76 0.23 -6.00
N ALA A 66 -17.35 -0.82 -5.42
CA ALA A 66 -16.64 -1.73 -4.53
C ALA A 66 -15.58 -2.54 -5.29
N THR A 67 -14.45 -2.81 -4.62
CA THR A 67 -13.34 -3.63 -5.13
C THR A 67 -13.05 -4.76 -4.14
N PRO A 68 -13.97 -5.75 -3.99
CA PRO A 68 -13.91 -6.73 -2.91
C PRO A 68 -12.75 -7.74 -3.04
N ASP A 69 -12.23 -7.93 -4.25
CA ASP A 69 -11.12 -8.84 -4.52
C ASP A 69 -9.75 -8.22 -4.24
N GLU A 70 -9.72 -6.91 -4.02
CA GLU A 70 -8.50 -6.15 -3.81
C GLU A 70 -8.03 -6.21 -2.36
N ARG A 71 -6.72 -6.07 -2.17
CA ARG A 71 -6.08 -6.16 -0.87
C ARG A 71 -5.06 -5.05 -0.73
N VAL A 72 -5.17 -4.25 0.32
CA VAL A 72 -4.26 -3.13 0.55
C VAL A 72 -3.53 -3.30 1.86
N MET A 73 -2.22 -3.08 1.85
CA MET A 73 -1.43 -2.90 3.05
C MET A 73 -1.02 -1.43 3.18
N ILE A 74 -1.02 -0.93 4.42
CA ILE A 74 -0.53 0.40 4.76
C ILE A 74 0.68 0.33 5.68
N LEU A 75 1.55 1.33 5.58
CA LEU A 75 2.57 1.62 6.57
C LEU A 75 2.29 3.03 7.15
N PRO A 76 1.86 3.11 8.42
CA PRO A 76 1.72 4.39 9.10
C PRO A 76 3.07 5.09 9.25
N ARG A 77 3.01 6.40 9.35
CA ARG A 77 4.13 7.31 9.60
C ARG A 77 3.84 8.14 10.85
N SER A 78 4.81 8.93 11.27
CA SER A 78 4.71 9.78 12.46
C SER A 78 3.54 10.77 12.41
N GLN A 79 3.10 11.16 11.21
CA GLN A 79 1.99 12.07 10.98
C GLN A 79 0.65 11.37 10.75
N THR A 80 0.61 10.03 10.68
CA THR A 80 -0.66 9.33 10.46
C THR A 80 -1.58 9.57 11.67
N PRO A 81 -2.83 10.04 11.47
CA PRO A 81 -3.79 10.09 12.55
C PRO A 81 -4.11 8.68 13.06
N SER A 82 -4.83 8.58 14.18
CA SER A 82 -5.40 7.30 14.60
C SER A 82 -6.38 6.81 13.54
N LEU A 83 -6.04 5.73 12.86
CA LEU A 83 -6.88 5.11 11.83
C LEU A 83 -7.51 3.82 12.37
N ASP A 84 -8.82 3.71 12.21
CA ASP A 84 -9.53 2.45 12.33
C ASP A 84 -9.45 1.72 10.97
N LEU A 85 -8.71 0.61 10.94
CA LEU A 85 -8.44 -0.15 9.72
C LEU A 85 -9.64 -1.02 9.28
N ASP A 86 -10.71 -1.07 10.06
CA ASP A 86 -11.94 -1.79 9.73
C ASP A 86 -12.98 -0.89 9.01
N LEU A 87 -12.73 0.42 8.94
CA LEU A 87 -13.58 1.37 8.21
C LEU A 87 -13.38 1.29 6.68
N PRO A 88 -14.34 1.75 5.87
CA PRO A 88 -14.18 1.80 4.41
C PRO A 88 -12.99 2.66 3.98
N LEU A 89 -12.25 2.19 2.97
CA LEU A 89 -11.21 2.96 2.30
C LEU A 89 -11.55 3.07 0.81
N SER A 90 -11.37 4.26 0.25
CA SER A 90 -11.58 4.47 -1.17
C SER A 90 -10.47 5.28 -1.82
N VAL A 91 -10.12 4.91 -3.05
CA VAL A 91 -9.18 5.63 -3.92
C VAL A 91 -9.91 6.41 -5.00
N GLU A 92 -9.19 7.32 -5.64
CA GLU A 92 -9.65 7.99 -6.85
C GLU A 92 -9.42 7.08 -8.06
N TRP A 93 -10.30 7.17 -9.06
CA TRP A 93 -10.13 6.43 -10.28
C TRP A 93 -8.83 6.81 -11.00
N ARG A 94 -8.13 5.80 -11.51
CA ARG A 94 -7.07 5.94 -12.48
C ARG A 94 -7.23 4.89 -13.58
N ARG A 95 -6.61 5.13 -14.72
CA ARG A 95 -6.58 4.14 -15.81
C ARG A 95 -5.72 2.94 -15.40
N GLY A 96 -6.24 1.73 -15.62
CA GLY A 96 -5.55 0.48 -15.36
C GLY A 96 -6.05 -0.17 -14.08
N ASP A 97 -5.14 -0.83 -13.35
CA ASP A 97 -5.40 -1.26 -11.99
C ASP A 97 -5.64 -0.02 -11.10
N VAL A 98 -6.69 -0.02 -10.30
CA VAL A 98 -7.07 1.15 -9.48
C VAL A 98 -6.38 1.16 -8.12
N TRP A 99 -5.91 0.00 -7.65
CA TRP A 99 -5.13 -0.13 -6.43
C TRP A 99 -3.65 -0.24 -6.76
#